data_AF-A0A7X9BWN1-F1
#
_entry.id   AF-A0A7X9BWN1-F1
#
_cell.length_a   1.000
_cell.length_b   1.000
_cell.length_c   1.000
_cell.angle_alpha   90.00
_cell.angle_beta   90.00
_cell.angle_gamma   90.00
#
_symmetry.space_group_name_H-M   'P 1'
#
loop_
_entity.id
_entity.type
_entity.pdbx_description
1 polymer ?
#
loop_
_entity_poly.entity_id
_entity_poly.type
_entity_poly.pdbx_seq_one_letter_code
_entity_poly.pdbx_strand_id
1 'polypeptide(L)'
;METVADVIIKFLDLLEAQFADFRGKLFKVLIAIGLLIVALVLAMTGFIMFVVGVYQGFCVFMPNFLAAFAVALLSFLMGGGLILWAKKKMS
;
A
#
# COMPACT_ATOMS: atom_id res chain seq x y z
N MET A 1 -17.74 -41.35 35.01
CA MET A 1 -18.47 -40.82 33.85
C MET A 1 -17.99 -39.39 33.67
N GLU A 2 -17.01 -39.17 32.80
CA GLU A 2 -16.68 -37.81 32.35
C GLU A 2 -17.93 -37.29 31.65
N THR A 3 -18.68 -36.49 32.38
CA THR A 3 -19.98 -35.98 31.97
C THR A 3 -19.80 -35.13 30.73
N VAL A 4 -20.73 -35.25 29.79
CA VAL A 4 -20.84 -34.47 28.54
C VAL A 4 -20.55 -32.97 28.77
N ALA A 5 -20.83 -32.44 29.97
CA ALA A 5 -20.44 -31.11 30.43
C ALA A 5 -18.93 -30.78 30.30
N ASP A 6 -18.01 -31.68 30.68
CA ASP A 6 -16.55 -31.45 30.57
C ASP A 6 -16.09 -31.34 29.11
N VAL A 7 -16.72 -32.13 28.22
CA VAL A 7 -16.46 -32.07 26.78
C VAL A 7 -16.98 -30.76 26.21
N ILE A 8 -18.17 -30.31 26.64
CA ILE A 8 -18.76 -29.03 26.22
C ILE A 8 -17.90 -27.85 26.67
N ILE A 9 -17.41 -27.86 27.91
CA ILE A 9 -16.56 -26.78 28.45
C ILE A 9 -15.23 -26.71 27.68
N LYS A 10 -14.57 -27.84 27.42
CA LYS A 10 -13.34 -27.86 26.59
C LYS A 10 -13.57 -27.36 25.17
N PHE A 11 -14.72 -27.69 24.56
CA PHE A 11 -15.07 -27.16 23.24
C PHE A 11 -15.30 -25.65 23.26
N LEU A 12 -15.94 -25.13 24.32
CA LEU A 12 -16.14 -23.70 24.50
C LEU A 12 -14.81 -22.96 24.67
N ASP A 13 -13.90 -23.47 25.51
CA ASP A 13 -12.56 -22.90 25.69
C ASP A 13 -11.75 -22.90 24.39
N LEU A 14 -11.80 -23.99 23.61
CA LEU A 14 -11.13 -24.06 22.31
C LEU A 14 -11.72 -23.07 21.30
N LEU A 15 -13.03 -22.86 21.34
CA LEU A 15 -13.73 -21.93 20.46
C LEU A 15 -13.41 -20.48 20.84
N GLU A 16 -13.40 -20.15 22.14
CA GLU A 16 -12.97 -18.84 22.65
C GLU A 16 -11.50 -18.54 22.31
N ALA A 17 -10.61 -19.53 22.48
CA ALA A 17 -9.20 -19.42 22.11
C ALA A 17 -9.01 -19.16 20.61
N GLN A 18 -9.76 -19.85 19.74
CA GLN A 18 -9.72 -19.56 18.31
C GLN A 18 -10.26 -18.16 18.00
N PHE A 19 -11.36 -17.73 18.61
CA PHE A 19 -11.90 -16.39 18.38
C PHE A 19 -10.95 -15.27 18.84
N ALA A 20 -10.25 -15.47 19.96
CA ALA A 20 -9.23 -14.53 20.44
C ALA A 20 -8.05 -14.44 19.46
N ASP A 21 -7.60 -15.59 18.95
CA ASP A 21 -6.49 -15.65 17.99
C ASP A 21 -6.88 -15.07 16.61
N PHE A 22 -8.14 -15.28 16.18
CA PHE A 22 -8.72 -14.63 14.99
C PHE A 22 -8.84 -13.11 15.15
N ARG A 23 -9.31 -12.61 16.30
CA ARG A 23 -9.38 -11.16 16.58
C ARG A 23 -7.99 -10.51 16.54
N GLY A 24 -6.99 -11.15 17.12
CA GLY A 24 -5.61 -10.67 17.10
C GLY A 24 -5.01 -10.61 15.68
N LYS A 25 -5.28 -11.62 14.85
CA LYS A 25 -4.86 -11.63 13.43
C LYS A 25 -5.61 -10.58 12.61
N LEU A 26 -6.92 -10.44 12.80
CA LEU A 26 -7.76 -9.43 12.13
C LEU A 26 -7.26 -8.02 12.42
N PHE A 27 -6.97 -7.68 13.68
CA PHE A 27 -6.45 -6.36 14.05
C PHE A 27 -5.12 -6.04 13.37
N LYS A 28 -4.19 -7.01 13.33
CA LYS A 28 -2.90 -6.83 12.65
C LYS A 28 -3.06 -6.60 11.15
N VAL A 29 -3.96 -7.35 10.50
CA VAL A 29 -4.27 -7.18 9.08
C VAL A 29 -4.91 -5.82 8.81
N LEU A 30 -5.84 -5.38 9.67
CA LEU A 30 -6.53 -4.10 9.53
C LEU A 30 -5.55 -2.92 9.67
N ILE A 31 -4.64 -2.98 10.64
CA ILE A 31 -3.57 -1.99 10.80
C ILE A 31 -2.64 -1.99 9.57
N ALA A 32 -2.24 -3.17 9.08
CA ALA A 32 -1.38 -3.27 7.90
C ALA A 32 -2.02 -2.67 6.64
N ILE A 33 -3.32 -2.93 6.42
CA ILE A 33 -4.09 -2.33 5.31
C ILE A 33 -4.19 -0.82 5.50
N GLY A 34 -4.47 -0.33 6.71
CA GLY A 34 -4.51 1.10 7.00
C GLY A 34 -3.19 1.80 6.70
N LEU A 35 -2.07 1.20 7.11
CA LEU A 35 -0.73 1.70 6.84
C LEU A 35 -0.39 1.71 5.35
N LEU A 36 -0.83 0.68 4.61
CA LEU A 36 -0.68 0.62 3.15
C LEU A 36 -1.40 1.77 2.45
N ILE A 37 -2.64 2.06 2.86
CA ILE A 37 -3.41 3.16 2.27
C ILE A 37 -2.72 4.50 2.54
N VAL A 38 -2.28 4.74 3.78
CA VAL A 38 -1.56 5.98 4.15
C VAL A 38 -0.27 6.13 3.34
N ALA A 39 0.51 5.05 3.21
CA ALA A 39 1.73 5.04 2.41
C ALA A 39 1.44 5.34 0.92
N LEU A 40 0.37 4.79 0.37
CA LEU A 40 -0.03 5.01 -1.02
C LEU A 40 -0.43 6.47 -1.27
N VAL A 41 -1.20 7.07 -0.36
CA VAL A 41 -1.58 8.49 -0.45
C VAL A 41 -0.33 9.38 -0.37
N LEU A 42 0.57 9.14 0.59
CA LEU A 42 1.82 9.88 0.71
C LEU A 42 2.71 9.76 -0.54
N ALA A 43 2.80 8.55 -1.11
CA ALA A 43 3.55 8.31 -2.34
C ALA A 43 2.96 9.09 -3.52
N MET A 44 1.62 9.10 -3.67
CA MET A 44 0.95 9.88 -4.72
C MET A 44 1.17 11.39 -4.55
N THR A 45 1.01 11.91 -3.32
CA THR A 45 1.22 13.33 -3.05
C THR A 45 2.67 13.74 -3.32
N GLY A 46 3.64 12.93 -2.89
CA GLY A 46 5.06 13.18 -3.18
C GLY A 46 5.37 13.18 -4.68
N PHE A 47 4.78 12.26 -5.43
CA PHE A 47 4.93 12.22 -6.88
C PHE A 47 4.36 13.47 -7.55
N ILE A 48 3.18 13.95 -7.14
CA ILE A 48 2.60 15.18 -7.68
C ILE A 48 3.47 16.40 -7.37
N MET A 49 3.96 16.54 -6.14
CA MET A 49 4.86 17.64 -5.78
C MET A 49 6.17 17.59 -6.57
N PHE A 50 6.71 16.39 -6.81
CA PHE A 50 7.89 16.21 -7.66
C PHE A 50 7.62 16.66 -9.10
N VAL A 51 6.53 16.21 -9.71
CA VAL A 51 6.12 16.60 -11.07
C VAL A 51 5.97 18.12 -11.19
N VAL A 52 5.28 18.75 -10.22
CA VAL A 52 5.10 20.20 -10.20
C VAL A 52 6.42 20.94 -10.01
N GLY A 53 7.28 20.48 -9.10
CA GLY A 53 8.59 21.10 -8.86
C GLY A 53 9.50 21.01 -10.08
N VAL A 54 9.54 19.84 -10.75
CA VAL A 54 10.31 19.64 -11.98
C VAL A 54 9.75 20.51 -13.11
N TYR A 55 8.42 20.63 -13.24
CA TYR A 55 7.80 21.53 -14.20
C TYR A 55 8.17 22.99 -13.97
N GLN A 56 8.07 23.49 -12.74
CA GLN A 56 8.46 24.85 -12.40
C GLN A 56 9.95 25.11 -12.67
N GLY A 57 10.82 24.16 -12.32
CA GLY A 57 12.24 24.24 -12.63
C GLY A 57 12.52 24.32 -14.13
N PHE A 58 11.84 23.50 -14.94
CA PHE A 58 11.99 23.54 -16.39
C PHE A 58 11.41 24.81 -17.03
N CYS A 59 10.32 25.37 -16.49
CA CYS A 59 9.77 26.65 -16.94
C CYS A 59 10.74 27.83 -16.81
N VAL A 60 11.78 27.73 -15.96
CA VAL A 60 12.85 28.75 -15.88
C VAL A 60 13.76 28.72 -17.12
N PHE A 61 13.95 27.55 -17.73
CA PHE A 61 14.89 27.35 -18.84
C PHE A 61 14.22 27.22 -20.20
N MET A 62 12.91 26.91 -20.25
CA MET A 62 12.19 26.67 -21.49
C MET A 62 10.71 27.11 -21.41
N PRO A 63 10.08 27.40 -22.56
CA PRO A 63 8.67 27.79 -22.60
C PRO A 63 7.74 26.69 -22.06
N ASN A 64 6.63 27.11 -21.44
CA ASN A 64 5.69 26.24 -20.70
C ASN A 64 5.23 24.99 -21.46
N PHE A 65 4.98 25.10 -22.77
CA PHE A 65 4.57 23.96 -23.59
C PHE A 65 5.65 22.87 -23.65
N LEU A 66 6.91 23.27 -23.81
CA LEU A 66 8.04 22.36 -23.89
C LEU A 66 8.36 21.73 -22.52
N ALA A 67 8.24 22.53 -21.45
CA ALA A 67 8.40 22.05 -20.08
C ALA A 67 7.33 20.99 -19.71
N ALA A 68 6.07 21.24 -20.06
CA ALA A 68 4.99 20.28 -19.82
C ALA A 68 5.23 18.96 -20.57
N PHE A 69 5.66 19.04 -21.83
CA PHE A 69 5.97 17.86 -22.65
C PHE A 69 7.16 17.05 -22.08
N ALA A 70 8.23 17.73 -21.65
CA ALA A 70 9.40 17.09 -21.04
C ALA A 70 9.05 16.39 -19.72
N VAL A 71 8.24 17.04 -18.87
CA VAL A 71 7.78 16.47 -17.60
C VAL A 71 6.85 15.28 -17.81
N ALA A 72 5.97 15.33 -18.82
CA ALA A 72 5.10 14.22 -19.18
C ALA A 72 5.91 13.00 -19.65
N LEU A 73 6.93 13.20 -20.48
CA LEU A 73 7.84 12.13 -20.92
C LEU A 73 8.62 11.52 -19.74
N LEU A 74 9.17 12.36 -18.86
CA LEU A 74 9.88 11.89 -17.66
C LEU A 74 8.96 11.07 -16.75
N SER A 75 7.74 11.55 -16.52
CA SER A 75 6.73 10.85 -15.70
C SER A 75 6.36 9.50 -16.31
N PHE A 76 6.23 9.43 -17.65
CA PHE A 76 5.95 8.19 -18.36
C PHE A 76 7.11 7.20 -18.28
N LEU A 77 8.37 7.67 -18.40
CA LEU A 77 9.56 6.84 -18.23
C LEU A 77 9.69 6.30 -16.80
N MET A 78 9.41 7.13 -15.79
CA MET A 78 9.42 6.68 -14.39
C MET A 78 8.32 5.65 -14.12
N GLY A 79 7.09 5.91 -14.58
CA GLY A 79 5.97 4.97 -14.43
C GLY A 79 6.20 3.66 -15.18
N GLY A 80 6.63 3.73 -16.44
CA GLY A 80 6.97 2.57 -17.26
C GLY A 80 8.15 1.77 -16.69
N GLY A 81 9.18 2.45 -16.17
CA GLY A 81 10.32 1.82 -15.49
C GLY A 81 9.92 1.07 -14.21
N LEU A 82 9.03 1.65 -13.41
CA LEU A 82 8.45 1.01 -12.23
C LEU A 82 7.67 -0.26 -12.58
N ILE A 83 6.88 -0.24 -13.66
CA ILE A 83 6.12 -1.40 -14.14
C ILE A 83 7.07 -2.51 -14.62
N LEU A 84 8.10 -2.17 -15.41
CA LEU A 84 9.09 -3.14 -15.88
C LEU A 84 9.89 -3.76 -14.73
N TRP A 85 10.26 -2.97 -13.73
CA TRP A 85 10.95 -3.45 -12.54
C TRP A 85 10.05 -4.37 -11.70
N ALA A 86 8.79 -3.99 -11.49
CA ALA A 86 7.81 -4.82 -10.80
C ALA A 86 7.60 -6.16 -11.53
N LYS A 87 7.50 -6.15 -12.86
CA LYS A 87 7.41 -7.35 -13.68
C LYS A 87 8.64 -8.25 -13.52
N LYS A 88 9.85 -7.68 -13.48
CA LYS A 88 11.11 -8.43 -13.28
C LYS A 88 11.20 -9.06 -11.88
N LYS A 89 10.58 -8.46 -10.87
CA LYS A 89 10.60 -8.98 -9.49
C LYS A 89 9.55 -10.08 -9.24
N MET A 90 8.51 -10.16 -10.08
CA MET A 90 7.46 -11.17 -10.01
C MET A 90 7.69 -12.39 -10.91
N SER A 91 8.67 -12.35 -11.82
CA SER A 91 9.11 -13.47 -12.64
C SER A 91 10.36 -14.12 -12.06
#